data_AF-A0A1B1NV06-F1
#
_entry.id   AF-A0A1B1NV06-F1
#
_cell.length_a   1.000
_cell.length_b   1.000
_cell.length_c   1.000
_cell.angle_alpha   90.00
_cell.angle_beta   90.00
_cell.angle_gamma   90.00
#
_symmetry.space_group_name_H-M   'P 1'
#
loop_
_entity.id
_entity.type
_entity.pdbx_description
1 polymer ?
#
loop_
_entity_poly.entity_id
_entity_poly.type
_entity_poly.pdbx_seq_one_letter_code
_entity_poly.pdbx_strand_id
1 'polypeptide(L)' 'MRIANAIYQPHIQQDLKNATAYINDSLDTNGSKLSASLSPQNQIQIRNTEGIVVKTLQGEKVAMKMNNIDEYV' A
#
# COMPACT_ATOMS: atom_id res chain seq x y z
N MET A 1 -3.72 -13.15 16.64
CA MET A 1 -2.64 -13.62 15.74
C MET A 1 -1.70 -12.45 15.47
N ARG A 2 -0.38 -12.68 15.46
CA ARG A 2 0.61 -11.63 15.15
C ARG A 2 0.56 -11.29 13.66
N ILE A 3 -0.04 -10.16 13.32
CA ILE A 3 -0.27 -9.63 11.97
C ILE A 3 1.04 -9.50 11.17
N ALA A 4 2.16 -9.31 11.88
CA ALA A 4 3.51 -9.27 11.32
C ALA A 4 3.89 -10.48 10.45
N ASN A 5 3.34 -11.68 10.70
CA ASN A 5 3.57 -12.84 9.82
C ASN A 5 2.54 -12.95 8.68
N ALA A 6 1.36 -12.35 8.85
CA ALA A 6 0.30 -12.36 7.84
C ALA A 6 0.65 -11.48 6.64
N ILE A 7 1.34 -10.35 6.86
CA ILE A 7 1.71 -9.46 5.75
C ILE A 7 2.64 -10.12 4.73
N TYR A 8 3.42 -11.12 5.12
CA TYR A 8 4.31 -11.86 4.22
C TYR A 8 3.62 -13.00 3.48
N GLN A 9 2.33 -13.25 3.73
CA GLN A 9 1.59 -14.30 3.02
C GLN A 9 1.44 -13.93 1.54
N PRO A 10 1.60 -14.88 0.61
CA PRO A 10 1.59 -14.58 -0.83
C PRO A 10 0.34 -13.83 -1.32
N HIS A 11 -0.84 -14.15 -0.79
CA HIS A 11 -2.08 -13.47 -1.16
C HIS A 11 -2.13 -12.03 -0.63
N ILE A 12 -1.70 -11.78 0.61
CA ILE A 12 -1.60 -10.42 1.16
C ILE A 12 -0.56 -9.58 0.39
N GLN A 13 0.55 -10.19 -0.02
CA GLN A 13 1.53 -9.54 -0.89
C GLN A 13 0.93 -9.18 -2.25
N GLN A 14 0.08 -10.03 -2.81
CA GLN A 14 -0.64 -9.73 -4.04
C GLN A 14 -1.66 -8.61 -3.85
N ASP A 15 -2.39 -8.60 -2.74
CA ASP A 15 -3.32 -7.53 -2.38
C ASP A 15 -2.62 -6.18 -2.26
N LEU A 16 -1.45 -6.14 -1.62
CA LEU A 16 -0.64 -4.92 -1.51
C LEU A 16 -0.14 -4.43 -2.86
N LYS A 17 0.25 -5.33 -3.76
CA LYS A 17 0.62 -4.97 -5.15
C LYS A 17 -0.58 -4.41 -5.90
N ASN A 18 -1.74 -5.06 -5.81
CA ASN A 18 -2.97 -4.62 -6.46
C ASN A 18 -3.41 -3.24 -5.94
N ALA A 19 -3.35 -3.03 -4.62
CA ALA A 19 -3.65 -1.74 -4.00
C ALA A 19 -2.67 -0.65 -4.44
N THR A 20 -1.37 -0.98 -4.51
CA THR A 20 -0.34 -0.04 -4.99
C THR A 20 -0.61 0.36 -6.44
N ALA A 21 -0.92 -0.60 -7.31
CA ALA A 21 -1.25 -0.35 -8.71
C ALA A 21 -2.50 0.53 -8.83
N TYR A 22 -3.58 0.20 -8.11
CA TYR A 22 -4.80 1.01 -8.10
C TYR A 22 -4.55 2.46 -7.67
N ILE A 23 -3.76 2.67 -6.61
CA ILE A 23 -3.38 4.01 -6.16
C ILE A 23 -2.57 4.71 -7.25
N ASN A 24 -1.60 4.04 -7.85
CA ASN A 24 -0.77 4.62 -8.90
C ASN A 24 -1.61 5.05 -10.12
N ASP A 25 -2.52 4.20 -10.59
CA ASP A 25 -3.40 4.49 -11.72
C ASP A 25 -4.35 5.66 -11.41
N SER A 26 -4.85 5.73 -10.17
CA SER A 26 -5.66 6.86 -9.72
C SER A 26 -4.87 8.17 -9.68
N LEU A 27 -3.61 8.14 -9.24
CA LEU A 27 -2.74 9.32 -9.22
C LEU A 27 -2.41 9.81 -10.64
N ASP A 28 -2.20 8.89 -11.58
CA ASP A 28 -1.94 9.18 -12.99
C ASP A 28 -3.20 9.78 -13.66
N THR A 29 -4.36 9.14 -13.46
CA THR A 29 -5.65 9.63 -13.99
C THR A 29 -5.97 11.04 -13.48
N ASN A 30 -5.63 11.35 -12.23
CA ASN A 30 -5.84 12.68 -11.64
C ASN A 30 -4.76 13.70 -12.05
N GLY A 31 -3.77 13.33 -12.87
CA GLY A 31 -2.70 14.23 -13.33
C GLY A 31 -1.80 14.74 -12.19
N SER A 32 -1.76 14.04 -11.06
CA SER A 32 -1.19 14.55 -9.80
C SER A 32 0.34 14.65 -9.80
N LYS A 33 1.03 14.18 -10.86
CA LYS A 33 2.50 14.05 -10.93
C LYS A 33 3.08 13.29 -9.73
N LEU A 34 2.29 12.40 -9.14
CA LEU A 34 2.69 11.51 -8.06
C LEU A 34 2.76 10.08 -8.59
N SER A 35 3.60 9.25 -7.98
CA SER A 35 3.67 7.82 -8.25
C SER A 35 3.58 7.05 -6.93
N ALA A 36 2.99 5.86 -6.98
CA ALA A 36 2.93 4.95 -5.84
C ALA A 36 3.77 3.69 -6.10
N SER A 37 4.48 3.23 -5.06
CA SER A 37 5.30 2.02 -5.12
C SER A 37 5.28 1.27 -3.78
N LEU A 38 5.44 -0.04 -3.84
CA LEU A 38 5.52 -0.90 -2.66
C LEU A 38 6.98 -1.03 -2.23
N SER A 39 7.29 -0.66 -0.99
CA SER A 39 8.62 -0.78 -0.42
C SER A 39 8.93 -2.23 0.01
N PRO A 40 10.21 -2.60 0.18
CA PRO A 40 10.59 -3.91 0.73
C PRO A 40 10.07 -4.17 2.15
N GLN A 41 9.71 -3.12 2.88
CA GLN A 41 9.09 -3.20 4.22
C GLN A 41 7.56 -3.29 4.15
N ASN A 42 6.99 -3.63 2.98
CA ASN A 42 5.55 -3.72 2.75
C ASN A 42 4.79 -2.42 3.04
N GLN A 43 5.39 -1.27 2.69
CA GLN A 43 4.73 0.03 2.80
C GLN A 43 4.45 0.59 1.43
N ILE A 44 3.26 1.15 1.22
CA ILE A 44 2.94 1.85 -0.02
C ILE A 44 3.44 3.28 0.11
N GLN A 45 4.45 3.64 -0.65
CA GLN A 45 5.08 4.96 -0.66
C GLN A 45 4.59 5.74 -1.88
N ILE A 46 4.09 6.94 -1.64
CA ILE A 46 3.73 7.91 -2.67
C ILE A 46 4.85 8.92 -2.78
N ARG A 47 5.36 9.11 -3.98
CA ARG A 47 6.49 9.99 -4.29
C ARG A 47 6.09 11.08 -5.27
N ASN A 48 6.69 12.25 -5.13
CA ASN A 48 6.64 13.29 -6.15
C ASN A 48 7.59 12.98 -7.31
N THR A 49 7.61 13.84 -8.32
CA THR A 49 8.50 13.71 -9.50
C THR A 49 9.99 13.77 -9.18
N GLU A 50 10.36 14.31 -8.01
CA GLU A 50 11.74 14.38 -7.53
C GLU A 50 12.14 13.10 -6.75
N GLY A 51 11.23 12.13 -6.63
CA GLY A 51 11.45 10.88 -5.91
C GLY A 51 11.30 11.00 -4.38
N ILE A 52 10.89 12.18 -3.87
CA ILE A 52 10.67 12.44 -2.44
C ILE A 52 9.36 11.77 -2.02
N VAL A 53 9.43 10.98 -0.94
CA VAL A 53 8.24 10.35 -0.34
C VAL A 53 7.40 11.43 0.36
N VAL A 54 6.22 11.69 -0.19
CA VAL A 54 5.26 12.66 0.37
C VAL A 54 4.22 12.00 1.27
N LYS A 55 4.02 10.68 1.13
CA LYS A 55 3.10 9.91 1.98
C LYS A 55 3.51 8.45 2.04
N THR A 56 3.33 7.85 3.21
CA THR A 56 3.55 6.41 3.44
C THR A 56 2.28 5.80 4.02
N LEU A 57 1.79 4.73 3.41
CA LEU A 57 0.72 3.89 3.94
C LEU A 57 1.33 2.60 4.46
N GLN A 58 1.00 2.24 5.70
CA GLN A 58 1.41 0.97 6.27
C GLN A 58 0.65 -0.16 5.58
N GLY A 59 1.35 -1.11 4.96
CA GLY A 59 0.70 -2.21 4.24
C GLY A 59 -0.17 -3.05 5.15
N GLU A 60 0.17 -3.19 6.44
CA GLU A 60 -0.67 -3.91 7.40
C GLU A 60 -2.08 -3.31 7.46
N LYS A 61 -2.19 -1.99 7.59
CA LYS A 61 -3.47 -1.28 7.63
C LYS A 61 -4.24 -1.38 6.31
N VAL A 62 -3.53 -1.37 5.18
CA VAL A 62 -4.14 -1.52 3.86
C VAL A 62 -4.69 -2.93 3.69
N ALA A 63 -3.89 -3.95 4.00
CA ALA A 63 -4.28 -5.35 3.92
C ALA A 63 -5.46 -5.67 4.85
N MET A 64 -5.45 -5.15 6.08
CA MET A 64 -6.57 -5.33 7.03
C MET A 64 -7.86 -4.71 6.49
N LYS A 65 -7.78 -3.48 5.97
CA LYS A 65 -8.94 -2.80 5.40
C LYS A 65 -9.49 -3.51 4.15
N MET A 66 -8.62 -4.06 3.31
CA MET A 66 -9.03 -4.83 2.12
C MET A 66 -9.70 -6.15 2.50
N ASN A 67 -9.19 -6.81 3.54
CA ASN A 67 -9.70 -8.11 3.98
C ASN A 67 -10.85 -7.99 5.00
N ASN A 68 -11.40 -6.79 5.21
CA ASN A 68 -12.43 -6.49 6.22
C ASN A 68 -12.08 -7.07 7.60
N ILE A 69 -10.80 -7.05 7.95
CA ILE A 69 -10.35 -7.45 9.28
C ILE A 69 -10.64 -6.25 10.17
N ASP A 70 -11.85 -6.24 10.76
CA ASP A 70 -12.23 -5.26 11.76
C ASP A 70 -11.24 -5.34 12.92
N GLU A 71 -10.47 -4.27 13.08
CA GLU A 71 -9.66 -4.02 14.26
C GLU A 71 -10.64 -3.57 15.36
N TYR A 72 -11.38 -4.50 15.96
CA TYR A 72 -12.03 -4.25 17.24
C TYR A 72 -10.91 -4.05 18.26
N VAL A 73 -10.57 -2.78 18.51
CA VAL A 73 -9.77 -2.33 19.64
C VAL A 73 -10.69 -2.07 20.83
#